data_AF-T1GD20-F1
#
_entry.id   AF-T1GD20-F1
#
_cell.length_a   1.000
_cell.length_b   1.000
_cell.length_c   1.000
_cell.angle_alpha   90.00
_cell.angle_beta   90.00
_cell.angle_gamma   90.00
#
_symmetry.space_group_name_H-M   'P 1'
#
loop_
_entity.id
_entity.type
_entity.pdbx_description
1 polymer ?
#
loop_
_entity_poly.entity_id
_entity_poly.type
_entity_poly.pdbx_seq_one_letter_code
_entity_poly.pdbx_strand_id
1 'polypeptide(L)'
;MECVDLEFSDFFEGWGGGILKNSYKSVETSSFLLEIPKSVTKVIESWIEKGGFPVIDIDVLENNEYNITQKRFLRNPMEYDDELNHQWTCSLSFLTDISKEKNNINFKEDSKSMSISFDESVKWYICDTNYFTLYRVNYNIENWEALISALIIDSKVLFF
;
A
#
# COMPACT_ATOMS: atom_id res chain seq x y z
N MET A 1 9.25 -14.47 4.78
CA MET A 1 8.72 -13.10 4.90
C MET A 1 7.21 -13.27 4.98
N GLU A 2 6.63 -13.20 6.18
CA GLU A 2 5.18 -13.40 6.35
C GLU A 2 4.47 -12.14 5.84
N CYS A 3 3.70 -12.31 4.77
CA CYS A 3 2.65 -11.37 4.43
C CYS A 3 1.67 -11.40 5.61
N VAL A 4 1.45 -10.27 6.28
CA VAL A 4 0.17 -10.08 6.98
C VAL A 4 -0.84 -9.90 5.86
N ASP A 5 -1.24 -11.02 5.26
CA ASP A 5 -2.54 -11.11 4.67
C ASP A 5 -3.46 -10.89 5.87
N LEU A 6 -4.10 -9.73 5.92
CA LEU A 6 -5.30 -9.58 6.73
C LEU A 6 -6.27 -10.58 6.14
N GLU A 7 -6.25 -11.82 6.62
CA GLU A 7 -7.18 -12.81 6.11
C GLU A 7 -8.56 -12.24 6.37
N PHE A 8 -9.37 -12.24 5.32
CA PHE A 8 -10.72 -11.70 5.35
C PHE A 8 -11.50 -12.27 6.55
N SER A 9 -11.23 -13.52 6.94
CA SER A 9 -11.73 -14.20 8.14
C SER A 9 -11.45 -13.44 9.45
N ASP A 10 -10.20 -13.07 9.71
CA ASP A 10 -9.78 -12.37 10.95
C ASP A 10 -10.52 -11.03 11.13
N PHE A 11 -10.77 -10.35 10.01
CA PHE A 11 -11.56 -9.12 9.99
C PHE A 11 -13.01 -9.38 10.43
N PHE A 12 -13.71 -10.37 9.85
CA PHE A 12 -15.11 -10.65 10.20
C PHE A 12 -15.28 -11.22 11.60
N GLU A 13 -14.37 -12.06 12.07
CA GLU A 13 -14.42 -12.60 13.43
C GLU A 13 -14.26 -11.49 14.47
N GLY A 14 -13.26 -10.62 14.30
CA GLY A 14 -13.05 -9.46 15.18
C GLY A 14 -14.22 -8.47 15.14
N TRP A 15 -14.73 -8.15 13.95
CA TRP A 15 -15.90 -7.28 13.78
C TRP A 15 -17.16 -7.85 14.41
N GLY A 16 -17.45 -9.14 14.16
CA GLY A 16 -18.62 -9.82 14.71
C GLY A 16 -18.59 -9.84 16.24
N GLY A 17 -17.43 -10.17 16.82
CA GLY A 17 -17.21 -10.12 18.27
C GLY A 17 -17.40 -8.71 18.84
N GLY A 18 -16.81 -7.70 18.18
CA GLY A 18 -16.90 -6.31 18.59
C GLY A 18 -18.34 -5.76 18.58
N ILE A 19 -19.13 -6.12 17.58
CA ILE A 19 -20.55 -5.73 17.50
C ILE A 19 -21.35 -6.38 18.63
N LEU A 20 -21.20 -7.69 18.85
CA LEU A 20 -21.95 -8.40 19.89
C LEU A 20 -21.63 -7.87 21.29
N LYS A 21 -20.35 -7.61 21.58
CA LYS A 21 -19.89 -7.09 22.87
C LYS A 21 -20.43 -5.68 23.18
N ASN A 22 -20.61 -4.88 22.15
CA ASN A 22 -21.04 -3.47 22.25
C ASN A 22 -22.49 -3.25 21.84
N SER A 23 -23.29 -4.31 21.77
CA SER A 23 -24.72 -4.21 21.45
C SER A 23 -25.43 -3.24 22.40
N TYR A 24 -26.17 -2.30 21.80
CA TYR A 24 -26.90 -1.21 22.49
C TYR A 24 -26.01 -0.23 23.28
N LYS A 25 -24.70 -0.15 22.98
CA LYS A 25 -23.75 0.80 23.59
C LYS A 25 -23.14 1.72 22.53
N SER A 26 -22.60 2.86 22.99
CA SER A 26 -21.70 3.69 22.18
C SER A 26 -20.28 3.13 22.25
N VAL A 27 -19.52 3.31 21.17
CA VAL A 27 -18.14 2.80 21.05
C VAL A 27 -17.24 3.93 20.56
N GLU A 28 -16.06 4.02 21.16
CA GLU A 28 -14.96 4.86 20.66
C GLU A 28 -13.99 4.00 19.86
N THR A 29 -13.25 4.61 18.94
CA THR A 29 -12.31 3.89 18.07
C THR A 29 -11.31 3.05 18.86
N SER A 30 -10.74 3.63 19.92
CA SER A 30 -9.82 2.95 20.84
C SER A 30 -10.42 1.68 21.45
N SER A 31 -11.71 1.71 21.82
CA SER A 31 -12.41 0.55 22.37
C SER A 31 -12.69 -0.52 21.31
N PHE A 32 -12.94 -0.14 20.06
CA PHE A 32 -13.16 -1.10 18.98
C PHE A 32 -11.87 -1.79 18.54
N LEU A 33 -10.76 -1.05 18.49
CA LEU A 33 -9.45 -1.56 18.10
C LEU A 33 -8.88 -2.63 19.06
N LEU A 34 -9.41 -2.73 20.28
CA LEU A 34 -9.08 -3.80 21.23
C LEU A 34 -9.73 -5.15 20.89
N GLU A 35 -10.76 -5.17 20.04
CA GLU A 35 -11.51 -6.40 19.69
C GLU A 35 -11.00 -7.07 18.42
N ILE A 36 -10.02 -6.47 17.73
CA ILE A 36 -9.43 -7.01 16.50
C ILE A 36 -7.96 -7.39 16.73
N PRO A 37 -7.34 -8.22 15.87
CA PRO A 37 -5.95 -8.61 16.05
C PRO A 37 -4.98 -7.42 16.01
N LYS A 38 -3.95 -7.46 16.86
CA LYS A 38 -2.98 -6.34 17.01
C LYS A 38 -2.28 -5.93 15.72
N SER A 39 -2.07 -6.86 14.80
CA SER A 39 -1.52 -6.58 13.47
C SER A 39 -2.44 -5.65 12.68
N VAL A 40 -3.74 -5.90 12.72
CA VAL A 40 -4.78 -5.07 12.07
C VAL A 40 -4.90 -3.72 12.77
N THR A 41 -4.87 -3.71 14.10
CA THR A 41 -4.91 -2.49 14.91
C THR A 41 -3.83 -1.50 14.48
N LYS A 42 -2.57 -1.95 14.35
CA LYS A 42 -1.46 -1.09 13.92
C LYS A 42 -1.64 -0.52 12.51
N VAL A 43 -2.18 -1.33 11.59
CA VAL A 43 -2.51 -0.84 10.24
C VAL A 43 -3.53 0.29 10.37
N ILE A 44 -4.67 0.03 11.02
CA ILE A 44 -5.76 1.00 11.14
C ILE A 44 -5.29 2.27 11.85
N GLU A 45 -4.59 2.17 12.99
CA GLU A 45 -4.01 3.30 13.74
C GLU A 45 -3.17 4.20 12.82
N SER A 46 -2.30 3.61 11.98
CA SER A 46 -1.50 4.36 11.02
C SER A 46 -2.35 5.17 10.02
N TRP A 47 -3.58 4.74 9.72
CA TRP A 47 -4.49 5.40 8.78
C TRP A 47 -5.47 6.38 9.43
N ILE A 48 -5.91 6.15 10.68
CA ILE A 48 -6.95 6.97 11.32
C ILE A 48 -6.39 8.13 12.15
N GLU A 49 -5.17 7.98 12.68
CA GLU A 49 -4.56 9.01 13.55
C GLU A 49 -3.85 10.10 12.74
N LYS A 50 -3.54 9.81 11.47
CA LYS A 50 -2.72 10.64 10.58
C LYS A 50 -3.58 11.26 9.49
N GLY A 51 -3.57 12.59 9.39
CA GLY A 51 -4.35 13.29 8.36
C GLY A 51 -3.71 13.17 6.97
N GLY A 52 -4.47 12.69 5.98
CA GLY A 52 -4.03 12.59 4.58
C GLY A 52 -3.78 11.14 4.15
N PHE A 53 -2.93 10.95 3.14
CA PHE A 53 -2.57 9.62 2.62
C PHE A 53 -1.18 9.67 1.94
N PRO A 54 -0.49 8.53 1.77
CA PRO A 54 0.83 8.52 1.18
C PRO A 54 0.80 8.52 -0.35
N VAL A 55 1.89 9.05 -0.92
CA VAL A 55 2.37 8.65 -2.24
C VAL A 55 3.56 7.71 -2.06
N ILE A 56 3.51 6.58 -2.75
CA ILE A 56 4.57 5.59 -2.85
C ILE A 56 5.39 5.93 -4.09
N ASP A 57 6.66 6.28 -3.90
CA ASP A 57 7.60 6.48 -4.99
C ASP A 57 8.44 5.21 -5.18
N ILE A 58 8.55 4.73 -6.42
CA ILE A 58 9.35 3.56 -6.78
C ILE A 58 10.46 3.99 -7.73
N ASP A 59 11.69 3.89 -7.26
CA ASP A 59 12.90 4.19 -8.01
C ASP A 59 13.61 2.89 -8.41
N VAL A 60 14.16 2.88 -9.63
CA VAL A 60 14.93 1.75 -10.15
C VAL A 60 16.39 1.92 -9.73
N LEU A 61 16.96 0.89 -9.09
CA LEU A 61 18.38 0.78 -8.76
C LEU A 61 19.11 -0.12 -9.78
N GLU A 62 20.40 -0.33 -9.56
CA GLU A 62 21.18 -1.29 -10.37
C GLU A 62 20.71 -2.74 -10.15
N ASN A 63 20.99 -3.63 -11.10
CA ASN A 63 20.78 -5.08 -10.98
C ASN A 63 19.33 -5.53 -10.70
N ASN A 64 18.32 -4.87 -11.30
CA ASN A 64 16.89 -5.14 -11.07
C ASN A 64 16.46 -5.00 -9.60
N GLU A 65 17.15 -4.17 -8.82
CA GLU A 65 16.67 -3.74 -7.51
C GLU A 65 15.81 -2.48 -7.65
N TYR A 66 14.83 -2.34 -6.77
CA TYR A 66 13.92 -1.20 -6.75
C TYR A 66 13.83 -0.68 -5.32
N ASN A 67 14.02 0.62 -5.16
CA ASN A 67 13.85 1.31 -3.90
C ASN A 67 12.45 1.92 -3.84
N ILE A 68 11.70 1.55 -2.82
CA ILE A 68 10.34 2.03 -2.57
C ILE A 68 10.41 2.96 -1.38
N THR A 69 9.88 4.17 -1.53
CA THR A 69 9.75 5.14 -0.43
C THR A 69 8.31 5.60 -0.29
N GLN A 70 7.98 6.12 0.89
CA GLN A 70 6.68 6.76 1.13
C GLN A 70 6.87 8.17 1.66
N LYS A 71 5.99 9.06 1.22
CA LYS A 71 5.83 10.42 1.77
C LYS A 71 4.37 10.81 1.73
N ARG A 72 3.98 11.80 2.53
CA ARG A 72 2.61 12.32 2.48
C ARG A 72 2.32 12.94 1.13
N PHE A 73 1.18 12.61 0.54
CA PHE A 73 0.71 13.29 -0.66
C PHE A 73 0.24 14.70 -0.30
N LEU A 74 0.89 15.70 -0.87
CA LEU A 74 0.50 17.10 -0.80
C LEU A 74 0.21 17.62 -2.20
N ARG A 75 -0.96 18.24 -2.40
CA ARG A 75 -1.31 18.84 -3.69
C ARG A 75 -0.38 20.01 -4.06
N ASN A 76 -0.05 20.85 -3.07
CA ASN A 76 0.83 22.01 -3.20
C ASN A 76 1.97 21.89 -2.17
N PRO A 77 3.03 21.11 -2.45
CA PRO A 77 4.11 20.88 -1.50
C PRO A 77 4.94 22.14 -1.20
N MET A 78 4.91 23.17 -2.06
CA MET A 78 5.63 24.43 -1.82
C MET A 78 4.98 25.33 -0.76
N GLU A 79 3.69 25.11 -0.43
CA GLU A 79 2.95 25.94 0.52
C GLU A 79 2.83 25.28 1.91
N TYR A 80 3.11 23.99 2.01
CA TYR A 80 2.94 23.19 3.21
C TYR A 80 4.20 22.39 3.49
N ASP A 81 4.88 22.70 4.59
CA ASP A 81 5.97 21.86 5.09
C ASP A 81 5.38 20.59 5.72
N ASP A 82 5.91 19.42 5.36
CA ASP A 82 5.51 18.15 5.98
C ASP A 82 6.34 17.95 7.26
N GLU A 83 6.16 18.85 8.23
CA GLU A 83 6.86 18.80 9.52
C GLU A 83 6.59 17.48 10.26
N LEU A 84 5.48 16.85 9.94
CA LEU A 84 5.03 15.59 10.49
C LEU A 84 5.51 14.47 9.55
N ASN A 85 6.59 13.77 9.93
CA ASN A 85 7.11 12.56 9.26
C ASN A 85 6.08 11.41 9.31
N HIS A 86 4.91 11.58 8.68
CA HIS A 86 3.85 10.60 8.65
C HIS A 86 4.26 9.44 7.75
N GLN A 87 4.08 8.23 8.27
CA GLN A 87 4.27 6.98 7.56
C GLN A 87 3.04 6.12 7.80
N TRP A 88 2.65 5.32 6.82
CA TRP A 88 1.49 4.44 6.87
C TRP A 88 1.94 3.01 6.65
N THR A 89 1.18 2.06 7.21
CA THR A 89 1.35 0.65 6.85
C THR A 89 0.54 0.38 5.58
N CYS A 90 1.24 0.12 4.48
CA CYS A 90 0.67 -0.10 3.16
C CYS A 90 0.94 -1.53 2.68
N SER A 91 -0.10 -2.22 2.20
CA SER A 91 0.06 -3.47 1.46
C SER A 91 0.24 -3.14 -0.02
N LEU A 92 1.42 -3.43 -0.55
CA LEU A 92 1.81 -3.23 -1.93
C LEU A 92 1.63 -4.54 -2.68
N SER A 93 1.07 -4.49 -3.89
CA SER A 93 1.00 -5.64 -4.77
C SER A 93 1.64 -5.28 -6.11
N PHE A 94 2.48 -6.14 -6.66
CA PHE A 94 3.17 -5.86 -7.91
C PHE A 94 2.68 -6.74 -9.04
N LEU A 95 2.55 -6.14 -10.21
CA LEU A 95 2.28 -6.79 -11.48
C LEU A 95 3.35 -6.33 -12.47
N THR A 96 3.87 -7.26 -13.26
CA THR A 96 4.92 -6.97 -14.25
C THR A 96 4.54 -7.50 -15.63
N ASP A 97 5.33 -7.17 -16.65
CA ASP A 97 5.11 -7.71 -18.00
C ASP A 97 5.38 -9.21 -18.11
N ILE A 98 6.14 -9.78 -17.16
CA ILE A 98 6.55 -11.18 -17.15
C ILE A 98 5.64 -12.01 -16.22
N SER A 99 5.35 -11.50 -15.02
CA SER A 99 4.55 -12.22 -14.03
C SER A 99 3.24 -11.50 -13.75
N LYS A 100 2.15 -12.27 -13.88
CA LYS A 100 0.80 -11.85 -13.49
C LYS A 100 0.47 -12.17 -12.04
N GLU A 101 1.34 -12.89 -11.35
CA GLU A 101 1.17 -13.22 -9.94
C GLU A 101 1.43 -11.98 -9.09
N LYS A 102 0.45 -11.63 -8.26
CA LYS A 102 0.52 -10.45 -7.40
C LYS A 102 1.33 -10.80 -6.16
N ASN A 103 2.58 -10.35 -6.12
CA ASN A 103 3.38 -10.46 -4.92
C ASN A 103 2.96 -9.39 -3.93
N ASN A 104 2.37 -9.81 -2.79
CA ASN A 104 1.98 -8.91 -1.72
C ASN A 104 3.17 -8.64 -0.79
N ILE A 105 3.43 -7.36 -0.55
CA ILE A 105 4.54 -6.88 0.27
C ILE A 105 4.00 -5.84 1.25
N ASN A 106 4.30 -6.00 2.54
CA ASN A 106 3.88 -5.04 3.55
C ASN A 106 4.97 -4.00 3.77
N PHE A 107 4.68 -2.75 3.40
CA PHE A 107 5.49 -1.59 3.70
C PHE A 107 5.02 -0.97 5.00
N LYS A 108 5.78 -1.17 6.08
CA LYS A 108 5.37 -0.77 7.44
C LYS A 108 5.64 0.71 7.71
N GLU A 109 4.85 1.28 8.63
CA GLU A 109 4.96 2.68 9.06
C GLU A 109 6.24 3.03 9.85
N ASP A 110 7.08 2.05 10.21
CA ASP A 110 8.35 2.27 10.89
C ASP A 110 9.53 2.38 9.91
N SER A 111 9.26 2.19 8.62
CA SER A 111 10.25 2.10 7.55
C SER A 111 10.09 3.24 6.56
N LYS A 112 11.15 4.06 6.41
CA LYS A 112 11.19 5.16 5.42
C LYS A 112 11.32 4.66 3.98
N SER A 113 12.00 3.55 3.81
CA SER A 113 12.20 2.91 2.51
C SER A 113 12.25 1.40 2.65
N MET A 114 12.04 0.71 1.54
CA MET A 114 12.29 -0.72 1.42
C MET A 114 12.82 -1.05 0.02
N SER A 115 13.59 -2.12 -0.09
CA SER A 115 14.06 -2.62 -1.38
C SER A 115 13.33 -3.89 -1.78
N ILE A 116 13.01 -4.01 -3.07
CA ILE A 116 12.50 -5.23 -3.69
C ILE A 116 13.36 -5.57 -4.91
N SER A 117 13.32 -6.83 -5.34
CA SER A 117 13.97 -7.29 -6.56
C SER A 117 13.02 -8.19 -7.33
N PHE A 118 13.07 -8.12 -8.66
CA PHE A 118 12.41 -9.10 -9.52
C PHE A 118 13.44 -10.12 -10.01
N ASP A 119 13.04 -11.39 -10.09
CA ASP A 119 13.94 -12.48 -10.53
C ASP A 119 14.44 -12.27 -11.97
N GLU A 120 13.62 -11.63 -12.81
CA GLU A 120 13.92 -11.32 -14.21
C GLU A 120 13.81 -9.81 -14.46
N SER A 121 14.49 -9.35 -15.51
CA SER A 121 14.43 -7.94 -15.93
C SER A 121 13.08 -7.65 -16.58
N VAL A 122 12.29 -6.79 -15.96
CA VAL A 122 10.93 -6.43 -16.38
C VAL A 122 10.95 -5.18 -17.25
N LYS A 123 10.08 -5.12 -18.26
CA LYS A 123 9.93 -3.93 -19.13
C LYS A 123 9.07 -2.86 -18.50
N TRP A 124 8.05 -3.27 -17.78
CA TRP A 124 7.21 -2.40 -16.98
C TRP A 124 6.73 -3.12 -15.74
N TYR A 125 6.48 -2.36 -14.70
CA TYR A 125 5.87 -2.82 -13.47
C TYR A 125 4.81 -1.81 -13.04
N ILE A 126 3.74 -2.31 -12.46
CA ILE A 126 2.71 -1.50 -11.84
C ILE A 126 2.47 -2.02 -10.43
N CYS A 127 2.49 -1.10 -9.48
CA CYS A 127 2.08 -1.38 -8.12
C CYS A 127 0.57 -1.11 -8.01
N ASP A 128 -0.09 -1.96 -7.23
CA ASP A 128 -1.44 -1.75 -6.73
C ASP A 128 -2.56 -1.80 -7.76
N THR A 129 -2.81 -3.01 -8.27
CA THR A 129 -3.81 -3.25 -9.33
C THR A 129 -5.21 -3.60 -8.80
N ASN A 130 -5.40 -3.61 -7.48
CA ASN A 130 -6.65 -4.08 -6.87
C ASN A 130 -7.65 -2.95 -6.56
N TYR A 131 -7.33 -1.67 -6.78
CA TYR A 131 -8.22 -0.51 -6.59
C TYR A 131 -8.84 -0.34 -5.18
N PHE A 132 -8.42 -1.12 -4.17
CA PHE A 132 -8.96 -1.11 -2.80
C PHE A 132 -8.11 -0.31 -1.80
N THR A 133 -7.10 0.39 -2.29
CA THR A 133 -6.06 1.04 -1.50
C THR A 133 -6.28 2.55 -1.43
N LEU A 134 -5.79 3.14 -0.34
CA LEU A 134 -5.89 4.57 -0.08
C LEU A 134 -4.53 5.26 -0.23
N TYR A 135 -3.80 4.98 -1.31
CA TYR A 135 -2.53 5.64 -1.61
C TYR A 135 -2.37 5.91 -3.11
N ARG A 136 -1.38 6.73 -3.46
CA ARG A 136 -0.96 6.93 -4.85
C ARG A 136 0.37 6.25 -5.09
N VAL A 137 0.61 5.85 -6.33
CA VAL A 137 1.92 5.33 -6.75
C VAL A 137 2.50 6.24 -7.81
N ASN A 138 3.79 6.49 -7.71
CA ASN A 138 4.57 7.23 -8.68
C ASN A 138 5.81 6.42 -9.07
N TYR A 139 6.17 6.54 -10.34
CA TYR A 139 7.26 5.80 -10.97
C TYR A 139 8.28 6.78 -11.57
N ASN A 140 9.49 6.29 -11.85
CA ASN A 140 10.41 6.99 -12.73
C ASN A 140 9.85 7.14 -14.15
N ILE A 141 10.41 8.09 -14.91
CA ILE A 141 9.86 8.47 -16.21
C ILE A 141 9.90 7.31 -17.21
N GLU A 142 10.94 6.47 -17.13
CA GLU A 142 11.12 5.32 -18.02
C GLU A 142 10.00 4.29 -17.84
N ASN A 143 9.61 4.00 -16.58
CA ASN A 143 8.51 3.07 -16.32
C ASN A 143 7.15 3.69 -16.71
N TRP A 144 6.95 5.00 -16.50
CA TRP A 144 5.75 5.69 -17.00
C TRP A 144 5.62 5.57 -18.52
N GLU A 145 6.69 5.82 -19.28
CA GLU A 145 6.71 5.68 -20.74
C GLU A 145 6.48 4.23 -21.19
N ALA A 146 7.05 3.25 -20.49
CA ALA A 146 6.85 1.84 -20.77
C ALA A 146 5.38 1.40 -20.54
N LEU A 147 4.76 1.83 -19.44
CA LEU A 147 3.35 1.58 -19.16
C LEU A 147 2.42 2.22 -20.20
N ILE A 148 2.68 3.48 -20.57
CA ILE A 148 1.93 4.19 -21.62
C ILE A 148 2.03 3.43 -22.94
N SER A 149 3.24 3.02 -23.33
CA SER A 149 3.48 2.27 -24.57
C SER A 149 2.75 0.93 -24.56
N ALA A 150 2.76 0.20 -23.44
CA ALA A 150 2.04 -1.06 -23.30
C ALA A 150 0.52 -0.87 -23.45
N LEU A 151 -0.04 0.17 -22.82
CA LEU A 151 -1.47 0.49 -22.88
C LEU A 151 -1.93 0.97 -24.27
N ILE A 152 -1.06 1.65 -25.03
CA ILE A 152 -1.36 2.03 -26.42
C ILE A 152 -1.43 0.79 -27.32
N ILE A 153 -0.54 -0.19 -27.11
CA ILE A 153 -0.52 -1.44 -27.88
C ILE A 153 -1.72 -2.33 -27.51
N ASP A 154 -1.96 -2.50 -26.22
CA ASP A 154 -3.10 -3.25 -25.69
C ASP A 154 -3.69 -2.56 -24.47
N SER A 155 -4.84 -1.91 -24.66
CA SER A 155 -5.60 -1.26 -23.58
C SER A 155 -6.02 -2.20 -22.44
N LYS A 156 -5.99 -3.52 -22.65
CA LYS A 156 -6.35 -4.54 -21.66
C LYS A 156 -5.16 -5.16 -20.94
N VAL A 157 -3.93 -4.74 -21.25
CA VAL A 157 -2.70 -5.36 -20.73
C VAL A 157 -2.60 -5.35 -19.19
N LEU A 158 -3.34 -4.47 -18.52
CA LEU A 158 -3.37 -4.36 -17.05
C LEU A 158 -4.61 -4.99 -16.39
N PHE A 159 -5.54 -5.55 -17.18
CA PHE A 159 -6.77 -6.14 -16.68
C PHE A 159 -6.65 -7.67 -16.68
N PHE A 160 -6.63 -8.27 -15.49
CA PHE A 160 -6.57 -9.71 -15.27
C PHE A 160 -7.67 -10.16 -14.32
#